data_AF-A0A959TJ91-F1
#
_entry.id   AF-A0A959TJ91-F1
#
_cell.length_a   1.000
_cell.length_b   1.000
_cell.length_c   1.000
_cell.angle_alpha   90.00
_cell.angle_beta   90.00
_cell.angle_gamma   90.00
#
_symmetry.space_group_name_H-M   'P 1'
#
loop_
_entity.id
_entity.type
_entity.pdbx_description
1 polymer ?
#
loop_
_entity_poly.entity_id
_entity_poly.type
_entity_poly.pdbx_seq_one_letter_code
_entity_poly.pdbx_strand_id
1 'polypeptide(L)'
;MRTSALIPLLLLLIPLGAHAQLVVSNALTPAQIVNNVLLGQGVTATNVTFSGDADQIGTFDGTNCNIGLDAGMIMCTGSIGVALGPNNAGGAGQGGGNFGASDPDLASLITQPINDAAVL
;
A
#
# COMPACT_ATOMS: atom_id res chain seq x y z
N MET A 1 -10.55 -35.01 41.88
CA MET A 1 -11.13 -33.71 41.46
C MET A 1 -10.67 -33.41 40.03
N ARG A 2 -11.59 -33.47 39.06
CA ARG A 2 -11.74 -32.51 37.95
C ARG A 2 -10.55 -32.21 37.00
N THR A 3 -9.58 -33.10 36.80
CA THR A 3 -8.49 -32.84 35.83
C THR A 3 -8.93 -32.91 34.36
N SER A 4 -10.00 -33.65 34.03
CA SER A 4 -10.53 -33.72 32.64
C SER A 4 -11.03 -32.38 32.08
N ALA A 5 -11.35 -31.40 32.94
CA ALA A 5 -11.80 -30.08 32.48
C ALA A 5 -10.63 -29.10 32.20
N LEU A 6 -9.40 -29.40 32.63
CA LEU A 6 -8.25 -28.50 32.47
C LEU A 6 -7.70 -28.48 31.04
N ILE A 7 -7.75 -29.61 30.33
CA ILE A 7 -7.27 -29.73 28.94
C ILE A 7 -8.12 -28.91 27.95
N PRO A 8 -9.47 -28.99 27.94
CA PRO A 8 -10.28 -28.14 27.06
C PRO A 8 -10.21 -26.65 27.44
N LEU A 9 -10.00 -26.33 28.72
CA LEU A 9 -9.81 -24.95 29.18
C LEU A 9 -8.48 -24.35 28.68
N LEU A 10 -7.42 -25.17 28.58
CA LEU A 10 -6.12 -24.76 28.05
C LEU A 10 -6.15 -24.54 26.52
N LEU A 11 -6.96 -25.31 25.78
CA LEU A 11 -7.18 -25.07 24.34
C LEU A 11 -7.94 -23.76 24.08
N LEU A 12 -8.81 -23.32 24.99
CA LEU A 12 -9.57 -22.06 24.87
C LEU A 12 -8.70 -20.81 25.08
N LEU A 13 -7.53 -20.97 25.70
CA LEU A 13 -6.58 -19.89 26.00
C LEU A 13 -5.57 -19.63 24.88
N ILE A 14 -5.63 -20.37 23.77
CA ILE A 14 -4.78 -20.13 22.61
C ILE A 14 -5.44 -19.02 21.78
N PRO A 15 -4.88 -17.80 21.74
CA PRO A 15 -5.38 -16.78 20.82
C PRO A 15 -5.12 -17.27 19.39
N LEU A 16 -6.20 -17.57 18.67
CA LEU A 16 -6.15 -17.71 17.21
C LEU A 16 -5.91 -16.31 16.65
N GLY A 17 -4.68 -16.02 16.22
CA GLY A 17 -4.36 -14.78 15.55
C GLY A 17 -5.08 -14.72 14.22
N ALA A 18 -6.14 -13.90 14.13
CA ALA A 18 -6.79 -13.59 12.86
C ALA A 18 -6.01 -12.45 12.18
N HIS A 19 -5.45 -12.74 10.99
CA HIS A 19 -4.80 -11.73 10.15
C HIS A 19 -5.85 -11.13 9.21
N ALA A 20 -6.21 -9.88 9.47
CA ALA A 20 -7.11 -9.09 8.62
C ALA A 20 -6.43 -7.79 8.12
N GLN A 21 -5.10 -7.75 8.16
CA GLN A 21 -4.35 -6.59 7.68
C GLN A 21 -4.35 -6.52 6.15
N LEU A 22 -4.31 -5.29 5.63
CA LEU A 22 -3.94 -5.03 4.24
C LEU A 22 -2.54 -5.61 3.98
N VAL A 23 -2.30 -6.15 2.78
CA VAL A 23 -0.96 -6.50 2.33
C VAL A 23 -0.57 -5.55 1.21
N VAL A 24 0.66 -5.02 1.23
CA VAL A 24 1.20 -4.17 0.16
C VAL A 24 2.51 -4.75 -0.38
N SER A 25 2.81 -4.52 -1.65
CA SER A 25 4.02 -4.99 -2.31
C SER A 25 4.52 -4.01 -3.36
N ASN A 26 5.83 -3.77 -3.39
CA ASN A 26 6.53 -2.96 -4.40
C ASN A 26 7.35 -3.82 -5.37
N ALA A 27 6.97 -5.10 -5.55
CA ALA A 27 7.73 -6.06 -6.34
C ALA A 27 7.59 -5.89 -7.87
N LEU A 28 6.54 -5.21 -8.33
CA LEU A 28 6.25 -5.01 -9.75
C LEU A 28 6.75 -3.65 -10.24
N THR A 29 7.18 -3.59 -11.50
CA THR A 29 7.52 -2.32 -12.14
C THR A 29 6.26 -1.49 -12.42
N PRO A 30 6.34 -0.15 -12.53
CA PRO A 30 5.20 0.70 -12.85
C PRO A 30 4.42 0.27 -14.10
N ALA A 31 5.14 -0.12 -15.17
CA ALA A 31 4.52 -0.63 -16.39
C ALA A 31 3.73 -1.94 -16.17
N GLN A 32 4.22 -2.83 -15.30
CA GLN A 32 3.53 -4.07 -14.93
C GLN A 32 2.33 -3.77 -14.01
N ILE A 33 2.45 -2.84 -13.07
CA ILE A 33 1.34 -2.41 -12.22
C ILE A 33 0.20 -1.87 -13.09
N VAL A 34 0.52 -0.99 -14.05
CA VAL A 34 -0.50 -0.45 -14.96
C VAL A 34 -1.13 -1.56 -15.80
N ASN A 35 -0.34 -2.33 -16.56
CA ASN A 35 -0.91 -3.27 -17.54
C ASN A 35 -1.50 -4.55 -16.94
N ASN A 36 -1.00 -5.01 -15.79
CA ASN A 36 -1.39 -6.31 -15.23
C ASN A 36 -2.28 -6.20 -13.99
N VAL A 37 -2.34 -5.03 -13.34
CA VAL A 37 -3.08 -4.83 -12.08
C VAL A 37 -4.17 -3.79 -12.24
N LEU A 38 -3.85 -2.61 -12.79
CA LEU A 38 -4.81 -1.52 -12.95
C LEU A 38 -5.74 -1.75 -14.14
N LEU A 39 -5.19 -2.14 -15.29
CA LEU A 39 -5.94 -2.24 -16.53
C LEU A 39 -6.66 -3.59 -16.66
N GLY A 40 -7.85 -3.52 -17.25
CA GLY A 40 -8.64 -4.71 -17.59
C GLY A 40 -8.26 -5.28 -18.97
N GLN A 41 -8.84 -6.44 -19.27
CA GLN A 41 -8.64 -7.11 -20.55
C GLN A 41 -9.04 -6.22 -21.74
N GLY A 42 -8.23 -6.26 -22.80
CA GLY A 42 -8.47 -5.49 -24.03
C GLY A 42 -7.97 -4.05 -24.00
N VAL A 43 -7.29 -3.63 -22.91
CA VAL A 43 -6.62 -2.33 -22.81
C VAL A 43 -5.13 -2.53 -22.59
N THR A 44 -4.30 -1.71 -23.26
CA THR A 44 -2.85 -1.74 -23.10
C THR A 44 -2.32 -0.32 -23.08
N ALA A 45 -1.56 0.02 -22.04
CA ALA A 45 -0.86 1.29 -21.95
C ALA A 45 0.59 1.13 -22.42
N THR A 46 1.01 2.06 -23.27
CA THR A 46 2.39 2.19 -23.74
C THR A 46 3.01 3.47 -23.20
N ASN A 47 4.35 3.53 -23.16
CA ASN A 47 5.08 4.70 -22.68
C ASN A 47 4.75 5.07 -21.21
N VAL A 48 4.54 4.04 -20.37
CA VAL A 48 4.35 4.22 -18.93
C VAL A 48 5.68 4.65 -18.33
N THR A 49 5.68 5.80 -17.66
CA THR A 49 6.83 6.36 -16.95
C THR A 49 6.45 6.58 -15.50
N PHE A 50 7.41 6.51 -14.59
CA PHE A 50 7.16 6.86 -13.20
C PHE A 50 8.28 7.76 -12.70
N SER A 51 7.90 8.88 -12.10
CA SER A 51 8.79 9.82 -11.43
C SER A 51 8.51 9.77 -9.93
N GLY A 52 9.41 9.13 -9.20
CA GLY A 52 9.29 8.84 -7.77
C GLY A 52 10.33 7.80 -7.33
N ASP A 53 10.25 7.35 -6.09
CA ASP A 53 11.00 6.23 -5.53
C ASP A 53 10.20 4.92 -5.66
N ALA A 54 10.89 3.78 -5.74
CA ALA A 54 10.28 2.46 -5.84
C ALA A 54 9.38 2.12 -4.64
N ASP A 55 9.57 2.76 -3.49
CA ASP A 55 8.71 2.56 -2.31
C ASP A 55 7.39 3.35 -2.33
N GLN A 56 7.23 4.31 -3.26
CA GLN A 56 6.04 5.16 -3.41
C GLN A 56 4.92 4.52 -4.25
N ILE A 57 5.19 3.40 -4.92
CA ILE A 57 4.23 2.73 -5.80
C ILE A 57 4.26 1.21 -5.61
N GLY A 58 3.10 0.57 -5.70
CA GLY A 58 3.00 -0.87 -5.60
C GLY A 58 1.60 -1.41 -5.85
N THR A 59 1.37 -2.62 -5.35
CA THR A 59 0.07 -3.29 -5.33
C THR A 59 -0.40 -3.48 -3.90
N PHE A 60 -1.71 -3.67 -3.74
CA PHE A 60 -2.31 -4.12 -2.49
C PHE A 60 -3.16 -5.37 -2.70
N ASP A 61 -3.24 -6.20 -1.66
CA ASP A 61 -4.22 -7.28 -1.49
C ASP A 61 -5.05 -6.96 -0.24
N GLY A 62 -6.33 -6.69 -0.49
CA GLY A 62 -7.33 -6.35 0.50
C GLY A 62 -8.36 -7.45 0.76
N THR A 63 -8.16 -8.66 0.22
CA THR A 63 -9.11 -9.79 0.34
C THR A 63 -9.50 -10.09 1.80
N ASN A 64 -8.55 -9.88 2.73
CA ASN A 64 -8.76 -10.14 4.16
C ASN A 64 -8.94 -8.86 4.99
N CYS A 65 -9.01 -7.67 4.39
CA CYS A 65 -9.13 -6.40 5.11
C CYS A 65 -10.47 -5.69 4.83
N ASN A 66 -10.69 -4.54 5.45
CA ASN A 66 -11.98 -3.84 5.43
C ASN A 66 -12.05 -2.66 4.44
N ILE A 67 -11.14 -2.55 3.49
CA ILE A 67 -11.12 -1.44 2.51
C ILE A 67 -12.17 -1.59 1.41
N GLY A 68 -12.82 -2.77 1.32
CA GLY A 68 -13.89 -3.03 0.34
C GLY A 68 -13.41 -3.28 -1.09
N LEU A 69 -12.11 -3.55 -1.28
CA LEU A 69 -11.48 -3.87 -2.56
C LEU A 69 -10.57 -5.08 -2.39
N ASP A 70 -10.71 -6.07 -3.27
CA ASP A 70 -9.93 -7.31 -3.20
C ASP A 70 -8.45 -7.07 -3.52
N ALA A 71 -8.15 -6.29 -4.56
CA ALA A 71 -6.79 -5.96 -4.97
C ALA A 71 -6.74 -4.70 -5.84
N GLY A 72 -5.55 -4.15 -6.02
CA GLY A 72 -5.33 -3.04 -6.94
C GLY A 72 -3.91 -2.47 -6.84
N MET A 73 -3.72 -1.31 -7.45
CA MET A 73 -2.50 -0.54 -7.29
C MET A 73 -2.62 0.49 -6.16
N ILE A 74 -1.49 0.86 -5.56
CA ILE A 74 -1.40 1.89 -4.53
C ILE A 74 -0.24 2.84 -4.84
N MET A 75 -0.46 4.13 -4.59
CA MET A 75 0.57 5.18 -4.65
C MET A 75 0.52 6.04 -3.41
N CYS A 76 1.67 6.50 -2.93
CA CYS A 76 1.82 7.35 -1.76
C CYS A 76 2.91 8.41 -2.01
N THR A 77 2.82 9.56 -1.34
CA THR A 77 3.90 10.56 -1.36
C THR A 77 5.13 10.06 -0.59
N GLY A 78 4.96 9.21 0.42
CA GLY A 78 6.05 8.46 1.05
C GLY A 78 5.95 6.98 0.71
N SER A 79 6.47 6.12 1.58
CA SER A 79 6.36 4.67 1.38
C SER A 79 4.91 4.18 1.45
N ILE A 80 4.52 3.29 0.53
CA ILE A 80 3.22 2.58 0.55
C ILE A 80 3.02 1.74 1.82
N GLY A 81 4.10 1.45 2.56
CA GLY A 81 4.05 0.74 3.84
C GLY A 81 3.18 1.44 4.89
N VAL A 82 2.99 2.75 4.78
CA VAL A 82 2.11 3.52 5.69
C VAL A 82 0.66 2.99 5.69
N ALA A 83 0.21 2.40 4.57
CA ALA A 83 -1.13 1.85 4.43
C ALA A 83 -1.39 0.62 5.32
N LEU A 84 -0.34 -0.06 5.80
CA LEU A 84 -0.46 -1.20 6.72
C LEU A 84 -0.93 -0.77 8.12
N GLY A 85 -0.67 0.49 8.50
CA GLY A 85 -1.06 1.08 9.77
C GLY A 85 -0.26 0.57 11.00
N PRO A 86 -0.71 0.92 12.23
CA PRO A 86 -1.91 1.70 12.52
C PRO A 86 -1.73 3.18 12.13
N ASN A 87 -2.64 3.70 11.30
CA ASN A 87 -2.74 5.12 10.97
C ASN A 87 -3.87 5.75 11.80
N ASN A 88 -3.65 5.84 13.11
CA ASN A 88 -4.67 6.24 14.10
C ASN A 88 -4.53 7.71 14.56
N ALA A 89 -3.70 8.50 13.89
CA ALA A 89 -3.50 9.91 14.17
C ALA A 89 -3.38 10.71 12.86
N GLY A 90 -3.82 11.97 12.88
CA GLY A 90 -3.63 12.86 11.74
C GLY A 90 -2.14 13.05 11.44
N GLY A 91 -1.77 12.96 10.16
CA GLY A 91 -0.38 13.14 9.71
C GLY A 91 0.53 11.93 9.91
N ALA A 92 -0.01 10.72 10.13
CA ALA A 92 0.83 9.53 10.09
C ALA A 92 1.43 9.38 8.69
N GLY A 93 2.74 9.18 8.66
CA GLY A 93 3.52 9.03 7.45
C GLY A 93 4.61 8.01 7.69
N GLN A 94 5.00 7.31 6.62
CA GLN A 94 6.24 6.57 6.59
C GLN A 94 7.18 7.32 5.65
N GLY A 95 8.42 7.56 6.11
CA GLY A 95 9.46 8.11 5.26
C GLY A 95 9.72 7.22 4.05
N GLY A 96 10.58 7.69 3.15
CA GLY A 96 10.67 7.16 1.81
C GLY A 96 10.41 8.26 0.80
N GLY A 97 10.23 7.88 -0.46
CA GLY A 97 10.00 8.84 -1.53
C GLY A 97 11.24 9.54 -2.05
N ASN A 98 11.04 10.22 -3.18
CA ASN A 98 12.12 10.85 -3.93
C ASN A 98 12.20 12.34 -3.59
N PHE A 99 13.07 12.68 -2.64
CA PHE A 99 13.35 14.06 -2.27
C PHE A 99 13.84 14.87 -3.49
N GLY A 100 13.04 15.83 -3.93
CA GLY A 100 13.31 16.65 -5.12
C GLY A 100 12.66 16.14 -6.42
N ALA A 101 11.90 15.04 -6.37
CA ALA A 101 10.93 14.74 -7.42
C ALA A 101 9.92 15.89 -7.51
N SER A 102 9.60 16.24 -8.75
CA SER A 102 8.71 17.33 -9.09
C SER A 102 7.76 16.88 -10.20
N ASP A 103 6.75 17.69 -10.42
CA ASP A 103 5.81 17.57 -11.52
C ASP A 103 5.84 18.90 -12.29
N PRO A 104 6.16 18.93 -13.60
CA PRO A 104 6.25 20.18 -14.35
C PRO A 104 4.94 20.99 -14.38
N ASP A 105 3.80 20.31 -14.42
CA ASP A 105 2.49 20.95 -14.45
C ASP A 105 2.21 21.58 -13.09
N LEU A 106 2.46 20.86 -12.00
CA LEU A 106 2.32 21.40 -10.64
C LEU A 106 3.30 22.54 -10.38
N ALA A 107 4.55 22.42 -10.83
CA ALA A 107 5.58 23.44 -10.68
C ALA A 107 5.22 24.76 -11.40
N SER A 108 4.37 24.69 -12.43
CA SER A 108 3.86 25.89 -13.11
C SER A 108 2.75 26.61 -12.33
N LEU A 109 2.06 25.90 -11.43
CA LEU A 109 0.91 26.40 -10.69
C LEU A 109 1.27 26.92 -9.29
N ILE A 110 2.40 26.51 -8.73
CA ILE A 110 2.79 26.82 -7.35
C ILE A 110 4.18 27.46 -7.28
N THR A 111 4.45 28.18 -6.20
CA THR A 111 5.76 28.81 -5.94
C THR A 111 6.53 28.12 -4.81
N GLN A 112 5.92 27.12 -4.17
CA GLN A 112 6.46 26.38 -3.04
C GLN A 112 7.27 25.18 -3.52
N PRO A 113 8.21 24.67 -2.70
CA PRO A 113 8.88 23.40 -2.98
C PRO A 113 7.86 22.27 -3.11
N ILE A 114 8.03 21.44 -4.15
CA ILE A 114 7.33 20.17 -4.28
C ILE A 114 8.17 19.12 -3.53
N ASN A 115 7.51 18.39 -2.62
CA ASN A 115 8.16 17.35 -1.84
C ASN A 115 7.51 16.00 -2.18
N ASP A 116 8.37 14.99 -2.30
CA ASP A 116 8.03 13.59 -2.42
C ASP A 116 6.94 13.30 -3.46
N ALA A 117 7.09 13.92 -4.64
CA ALA A 117 6.18 13.68 -5.76
C ALA A 117 6.29 12.23 -6.24
N ALA A 118 5.14 11.60 -6.44
CA ALA A 118 4.99 10.30 -7.09
C ALA A 118 4.05 10.51 -8.29
N VAL A 119 4.61 10.50 -9.50
CA VAL A 119 3.91 10.82 -10.75
C VAL A 119 4.03 9.64 -11.70
N LEU A 120 2.89 9.15 -12.19
CA LEU A 120 2.77 7.98 -13.08
C LEU A 120 2.16 8.38 -14.43
#